data_AF-A0A1V1TQT5-F1
#
_entry.id   AF-A0A1V1TQT5-F1
#
_cell.length_a   1.000
_cell.length_b   1.000
_cell.length_c   1.000
_cell.angle_alpha   90.00
_cell.angle_beta   90.00
_cell.angle_gamma   90.00
#
_symmetry.space_group_name_H-M   'P 1'
#
loop_
_entity.id
_entity.type
_entity.pdbx_description
1 polymer ?
#
loop_
_entity_poly.entity_id
_entity_poly.type
_entity_poly.pdbx_seq_one_letter_code
_entity_poly.pdbx_strand_id
1 'polypeptide(L)' 'MPENNPAQQTKSDANTHGNPVGEAAEKAKQFAAHKAAPGPAIPQNMPEQEGTKEERQAKAKALNE' A
#
# COMPACT_ATOMS: atom_id res chain seq x y z
N MET A 1 11.68 52.73 -37.86
CA MET A 1 12.16 52.26 -36.54
C MET A 1 11.17 51.22 -36.03
N PRO A 2 11.49 49.91 -36.05
CA PRO A 2 10.78 48.92 -35.26
C PRO A 2 11.53 48.69 -33.93
N GLU A 3 10.89 49.02 -32.80
CA GLU A 3 11.42 48.70 -31.48
C GLU A 3 11.17 47.23 -31.16
N ASN A 4 12.28 46.52 -30.98
CA ASN A 4 12.39 45.12 -30.62
C ASN A 4 12.39 45.03 -29.08
N ASN A 5 11.40 44.37 -28.48
CA ASN A 5 11.43 44.08 -27.05
C ASN A 5 10.81 42.71 -26.71
N PRO A 6 11.60 41.63 -26.66
CA PRO A 6 11.24 40.44 -25.92
C PRO A 6 11.83 40.52 -24.51
N ALA A 7 11.20 41.31 -23.64
CA ALA A 7 11.49 41.24 -22.22
C ALA A 7 10.87 39.96 -21.64
N GLN A 8 11.77 39.05 -21.27
CA GLN A 8 11.70 38.20 -20.07
C GLN A 8 10.40 37.42 -19.84
N GLN A 9 10.49 36.09 -19.93
CA GLN A 9 10.06 35.30 -18.78
C GLN A 9 10.86 34.00 -18.65
N THR A 10 11.48 33.93 -17.48
CA THR A 10 12.36 32.92 -16.94
C THR A 10 11.71 31.54 -16.95
N LYS A 11 12.39 30.57 -17.58
CA LYS A 11 12.17 29.15 -17.32
C LYS A 11 12.47 28.92 -15.84
N SER A 12 11.41 28.80 -15.06
CA SER A 12 11.50 28.33 -13.69
C SER A 12 11.06 26.88 -13.78
N ASP A 13 12.03 25.97 -13.77
CA ASP A 13 11.77 24.54 -13.57
C ASP A 13 11.07 24.41 -12.22
N ALA A 14 9.73 24.45 -12.26
CA ALA A 14 8.90 24.15 -11.12
C ALA A 14 9.12 22.68 -10.84
N ASN A 15 9.96 22.40 -9.85
CA ASN A 15 10.12 21.10 -9.23
C ASN A 15 8.73 20.66 -8.76
N THR A 16 8.00 19.95 -9.61
CA THR A 16 6.68 19.39 -9.31
C THR A 16 6.83 18.17 -8.42
N HIS A 17 7.35 18.37 -7.21
CA HIS A 17 6.98 17.50 -6.11
C HIS A 17 5.56 17.88 -5.71
N GLY A 18 4.60 17.46 -6.53
CA GLY A 18 3.18 17.54 -6.21
C GLY A 18 2.94 16.80 -4.90
N ASN A 19 2.12 17.37 -4.02
CA ASN A 19 1.72 16.70 -2.78
C ASN A 19 1.27 15.25 -3.09
N PRO A 20 1.81 14.22 -2.41
CA PRO A 20 1.49 12.82 -2.69
C PRO A 20 0.04 12.44 -2.37
N VAL A 21 -0.77 13.41 -1.93
CA VAL A 21 -2.19 13.29 -1.62
C VAL A 21 -2.98 12.69 -2.80
N GLY A 22 -2.64 13.06 -4.04
CA GLY A 22 -3.31 12.51 -5.23
C GLY A 22 -3.05 11.01 -5.39
N GLU A 23 -1.80 10.56 -5.20
CA GLU A 23 -1.43 9.15 -5.31
C GLU A 23 -2.00 8.31 -4.16
N ALA A 24 -2.05 8.88 -2.95
CA ALA A 24 -2.69 8.25 -1.79
C ALA A 24 -4.21 8.12 -1.97
N ALA A 25 -4.87 9.14 -2.55
CA ALA A 25 -6.30 9.12 -2.83
C ALA A 25 -6.68 8.08 -3.91
N GLU A 26 -5.86 7.93 -4.96
CA GLU A 26 -6.07 6.88 -5.97
C GLU A 26 -5.87 5.47 -5.40
N LYS A 27 -4.84 5.26 -4.55
CA LYS A 27 -4.65 3.97 -3.85
C LYS A 27 -5.80 3.66 -2.89
N ALA A 28 -6.37 4.66 -2.22
CA ALA A 28 -7.52 4.48 -1.32
C ALA A 28 -8.77 3.93 -2.02
N LYS A 29 -8.97 4.21 -3.32
CA LYS A 29 -10.09 3.66 -4.10
C LYS A 29 -10.03 2.14 -4.23
N GLN A 30 -8.83 1.54 -4.18
CA GLN A 30 -8.64 0.09 -4.21
C GLN A 30 -9.13 -0.60 -2.92
N PHE A 31 -9.21 0.16 -1.82
CA PHE A 31 -9.70 -0.31 -0.51
C PHE A 31 -11.16 0.07 -0.26
N ALA A 32 -11.92 0.40 -1.32
CA ALA A 32 -13.34 0.64 -1.22
C ALA A 32 -14.05 -0.58 -0.61
N ALA A 33 -14.43 -0.51 0.67
CA ALA A 33 -14.97 -1.63 1.44
C ALA A 33 -16.20 -2.29 0.79
N HIS A 34 -16.97 -1.51 0.02
CA HIS A 34 -18.16 -1.98 -0.70
C HIS A 34 -17.85 -2.72 -2.02
N LYS A 35 -16.57 -2.78 -2.43
CA LYS A 35 -16.07 -3.57 -3.57
C LYS A 35 -15.25 -4.78 -3.13
N ALA A 36 -15.04 -4.97 -1.83
CA ALA A 36 -14.35 -6.15 -1.31
C ALA A 36 -15.20 -7.41 -1.57
N ALA A 37 -14.58 -8.44 -2.12
CA ALA A 37 -15.19 -9.76 -2.18
C ALA A 37 -15.45 -10.28 -0.75
N PRO A 38 -16.42 -11.20 -0.56
CA PRO A 38 -16.56 -11.93 0.70
C PRO A 38 -15.20 -12.50 1.13
N GLY A 39 -14.94 -12.50 2.44
CA GLY A 39 -13.71 -13.08 2.97
C GLY A 39 -13.56 -14.56 2.60
N PRO A 40 -12.35 -15.12 2.72
CA PRO A 40 -12.13 -16.54 2.47
C PRO A 40 -13.05 -17.38 3.35
N ALA A 41 -13.60 -18.45 2.79
CA ALA A 41 -14.41 -19.39 3.53
C ALA A 41 -13.55 -20.07 4.61
N ILE A 42 -14.06 -20.09 5.84
CA ILE A 42 -13.44 -20.89 6.91
C ILE A 42 -13.80 -22.35 6.66
N PRO A 43 -12.83 -23.27 6.56
CA PRO A 43 -13.11 -24.67 6.38
C PRO A 43 -13.80 -25.23 7.64
N GLN A 44 -14.77 -26.13 7.43
CA GLN A 44 -15.50 -26.78 8.52
C GLN A 44 -14.56 -27.57 9.46
N ASN A 45 -13.50 -28.14 8.90
CA ASN A 45 -12.48 -28.88 9.62
C ASN A 45 -11.10 -28.34 9.24
N MET A 46 -10.29 -28.06 10.25
CA MET A 46 -8.88 -27.74 10.06
C MET A 46 -8.09 -29.02 9.77
N PRO A 47 -6.98 -28.94 9.01
CA PRO A 47 -6.08 -30.07 8.83
C PRO A 47 -5.52 -30.55 10.17
N GLU A 48 -5.08 -31.80 10.20
CA GLU A 48 -4.40 -32.36 11.36
C GLU A 48 -3.16 -31.52 11.68
N GLN A 49 -2.98 -31.19 12.96
CA GLN A 49 -1.81 -30.45 13.39
C GLN A 49 -0.66 -31.42 13.60
N GLU A 50 0.50 -31.09 13.01
CA GLU A 50 1.71 -31.87 13.20
C GLU A 50 2.11 -31.90 14.69
N GLY A 51 2.53 -33.08 15.13
CA GLY A 51 3.08 -33.32 16.46
C GLY A 51 2.08 -33.19 17.62
N THR A 52 2.60 -33.43 18.80
CA THR A 52 1.90 -33.29 20.08
C THR A 52 1.63 -31.82 20.40
N LYS A 53 0.72 -31.57 21.35
CA LYS A 53 0.39 -30.21 21.80
C LYS A 53 1.62 -29.52 22.42
N GLU A 54 2.44 -30.30 23.09
CA GLU A 54 3.66 -29.89 23.78
C GLU A 54 4.73 -29.43 22.78
N GLU A 55 4.96 -30.20 21.71
CA GLU A 55 5.90 -29.84 20.64
C GLU A 55 5.48 -28.55 19.92
N ARG A 56 4.17 -28.39 19.68
CA ARG A 56 3.64 -27.14 19.08
C ARG A 56 3.89 -25.92 19.96
N GLN A 57 3.73 -26.06 21.28
CA GLN A 57 4.02 -24.98 22.23
C GLN A 57 5.52 -24.68 22.29
N ALA A 58 6.37 -25.70 22.28
CA ALA A 58 7.82 -25.52 22.27
C ALA A 58 8.28 -24.81 20.98
N LYS A 59 7.79 -25.24 19.82
CA LYS A 59 8.06 -24.60 18.53
C LYS A 59 7.58 -23.14 18.50
N ALA A 60 6.40 -22.87 19.03
CA ALA A 60 5.88 -21.51 19.11
C ALA A 60 6.74 -20.62 20.03
N LYS A 61 7.25 -21.14 21.15
CA LYS A 61 8.17 -20.39 22.02
C LYS A 61 9.50 -20.14 21.32
N ALA A 62 10.10 -21.16 20.71
CA ALA A 62 11.37 -21.04 19.99
C ALA A 62 11.31 -20.07 18.80
N LEU A 63 10.16 -19.91 18.15
CA LEU A 63 9.98 -18.95 17.06
C LEU A 63 9.85 -17.50 17.54
N ASN A 64 9.46 -17.28 18.79
CA ASN A 64 9.24 -15.95 19.38
C ASN A 64 10.44 -15.46 20.23
N GLU A 65 11.53 -16.23 20.28
CA GLU A 65 12.82 -15.77 20.81
C GLU A 65 13.51 -14.81 19.83
#